data_AF-A0A7L3AJA8-F1
#
_entry.id   AF-A0A7L3AJA8-F1
#
_cell.length_a   1.000
_cell.length_b   1.000
_cell.length_c   1.000
_cell.angle_alpha   90.00
_cell.angle_beta   90.00
_cell.angle_gamma   90.00
#
_symmetry.space_group_name_H-M   'P 1'
#
loop_
_entity.id
_entity.type
_entity.pdbx_description
1 polymer ?
#
loop_
_entity_poly.entity_id
_entity_poly.type
_entity_poly.pdbx_seq_one_letter_code
_entity_poly.pdbx_strand_id
1 'polypeptide(L)'
;PSRQTRDQETPIDFFYFSDFERHNAEIAAFHLDRILDFRRIPPVSGRLVNITKEIRDITTDKKLAKTFFISPAGNVCFYGECSYYCSTEHALCGKPDQLEGSMAALLPDKTLAKRRSWRSPWRRSYHKSKKAEWELNPNYCAQVRETPPYDRGHRLLDLIDMTVLDFLMGNMDRHHYETFEKFGNDTFLLHLDNGRGFGTHSRDEPSILAPLQQCCSIKKSTYLRLQLLATQPYRLSDLLQEALATDPLAPVLAEPHLQALDRRLGKVLAVVGRCLAG
;
A
#
# COMPACT_ATOMS: atom_id res chain seq x y z
N PRO A 1 -1.31 12.46 5.57
CA PRO A 1 -2.26 13.13 6.52
C PRO A 1 -3.66 12.54 6.33
N SER A 2 -4.50 12.59 7.36
CA SER A 2 -5.86 12.03 7.31
C SER A 2 -6.74 12.79 6.30
N ARG A 3 -7.22 12.07 5.29
CA ARG A 3 -8.11 12.58 4.22
C ARG A 3 -9.52 12.00 4.28
N GLN A 4 -9.68 10.83 4.89
CA GLN A 4 -10.93 10.09 4.96
C GLN A 4 -11.09 9.49 6.35
N THR A 5 -12.34 9.24 6.72
CA THR A 5 -12.63 8.57 7.99
C THR A 5 -12.31 7.08 7.90
N ARG A 6 -12.18 6.41 9.05
CA ARG A 6 -11.84 4.98 9.14
C ARG A 6 -12.91 4.08 8.53
N ASP A 7 -14.17 4.50 8.55
CA ASP A 7 -15.32 3.73 8.05
C ASP A 7 -15.68 4.04 6.58
N GLN A 8 -15.02 5.02 5.97
CA GLN A 8 -15.33 5.46 4.61
C GLN A 8 -14.68 4.55 3.57
N GLU A 9 -15.50 3.96 2.68
CA GLU A 9 -15.01 3.24 1.52
C GLU A 9 -14.79 4.16 0.30
N THR A 10 -13.85 3.80 -0.57
CA THR A 10 -13.68 4.37 -1.90
C THR A 10 -14.96 4.15 -2.71
N PRO A 11 -15.56 5.22 -3.28
CA PRO A 11 -16.73 5.08 -4.14
C PRO A 11 -16.49 4.09 -5.29
N ILE A 12 -17.52 3.33 -5.67
CA ILE A 12 -17.42 2.33 -6.76
C ILE A 12 -17.01 2.94 -8.11
N ASP A 13 -17.38 4.18 -8.36
CA ASP A 13 -17.13 4.87 -9.63
C ASP A 13 -15.71 5.45 -9.73
N PHE A 14 -14.90 5.35 -8.67
CA PHE A 14 -13.54 5.84 -8.68
C PHE A 14 -12.60 4.85 -9.37
N PHE A 15 -11.81 5.35 -10.32
CA PHE A 15 -10.66 4.62 -10.84
C PHE A 15 -9.57 4.53 -9.76
N TYR A 16 -8.75 3.47 -9.81
CA TYR A 16 -7.63 3.25 -8.88
C TYR A 16 -6.65 4.43 -8.79
N PHE A 17 -6.43 5.16 -9.90
CA PHE A 17 -5.57 6.35 -9.95
C PHE A 17 -6.25 7.63 -9.40
N SER A 18 -7.55 7.58 -9.14
CA SER A 18 -8.33 8.64 -8.49
C SER A 18 -8.61 8.35 -7.01
N ASP A 19 -8.18 7.20 -6.48
CA ASP A 19 -8.33 6.92 -5.05
C ASP A 19 -7.47 7.89 -4.22
N PHE A 20 -7.84 8.11 -2.97
CA PHE A 20 -7.03 8.87 -2.02
C PHE A 20 -5.91 8.01 -1.44
N GLU A 21 -4.87 8.68 -0.97
CA GLU A 21 -3.92 8.06 -0.05
C GLU A 21 -4.39 8.26 1.40
N ARG A 22 -4.23 7.23 2.22
CA ARG A 22 -4.69 7.18 3.62
C ARG A 22 -3.51 6.88 4.53
N HIS A 23 -3.41 7.61 5.63
CA HIS A 23 -2.40 7.34 6.66
C HIS A 23 -2.59 5.95 7.30
N ASN A 24 -3.84 5.54 7.50
CA ASN A 24 -4.17 4.23 8.05
C ASN A 24 -3.59 3.08 7.20
N ALA A 25 -3.58 3.24 5.88
CA ALA A 25 -3.08 2.22 4.97
C ALA A 25 -1.55 2.07 5.06
N GLU A 26 -0.80 3.17 5.20
CA GLU A 26 0.65 3.13 5.39
C GLU A 26 1.03 2.43 6.71
N ILE A 27 0.33 2.78 7.80
CA ILE A 27 0.56 2.17 9.12
C ILE A 27 0.20 0.68 9.07
N ALA A 28 -1.00 0.35 8.59
CA ALA A 28 -1.47 -1.03 8.50
C ALA A 28 -0.60 -1.90 7.58
N ALA A 29 -0.13 -1.36 6.46
CA ALA A 29 0.74 -2.06 5.55
C ALA A 29 2.05 -2.47 6.23
N PHE A 30 2.69 -1.55 6.99
CA PHE A 30 3.91 -1.88 7.73
C PHE A 30 3.72 -3.06 8.70
N HIS A 31 2.65 -3.04 9.49
CA HIS A 31 2.35 -4.12 10.43
C HIS A 31 1.99 -5.43 9.70
N LEU A 32 1.25 -5.36 8.60
CA LEU A 32 0.91 -6.52 7.77
C LEU A 32 2.16 -7.14 7.13
N ASP A 33 3.05 -6.34 6.56
CA ASP A 33 4.33 -6.76 5.99
C ASP A 33 5.24 -7.43 7.03
N ARG A 34 5.22 -6.91 8.27
CA ARG A 34 5.89 -7.52 9.43
C ARG A 34 5.27 -8.88 9.81
N ILE A 35 3.94 -8.98 9.85
CA ILE A 35 3.21 -10.23 10.15
C ILE A 35 3.38 -11.28 9.03
N LEU A 36 3.55 -10.86 7.78
CA LEU A 36 3.86 -11.74 6.66
C LEU A 36 5.34 -12.14 6.60
N ASP A 37 6.17 -11.61 7.49
CA ASP A 37 7.61 -11.84 7.56
C ASP A 37 8.39 -11.30 6.34
N PHE A 38 7.80 -10.36 5.59
CA PHE A 38 8.45 -9.76 4.43
C PHE A 38 9.55 -8.77 4.86
N ARG A 39 9.24 -7.86 5.79
CA ARG A 39 10.14 -6.83 6.34
C ARG A 39 10.74 -5.92 5.26
N ARG A 40 9.87 -5.41 4.38
CA ARG A 40 10.22 -4.62 3.18
C ARG A 40 9.60 -3.23 3.15
N ILE A 41 8.77 -2.90 4.15
CA ILE A 41 8.23 -1.55 4.36
C ILE A 41 9.05 -0.85 5.45
N PRO A 42 9.49 0.41 5.25
CA PRO A 42 10.09 1.21 6.32
C PRO A 42 9.13 1.32 7.52
N PRO A 43 9.63 1.39 8.77
CA PRO A 43 8.75 1.56 9.93
C PRO A 43 7.83 2.78 9.79
N VAL A 44 6.55 2.59 10.08
CA VAL A 44 5.53 3.65 10.05
C VAL A 44 4.76 3.64 11.36
N SER A 45 4.52 4.82 11.94
CA SER A 45 3.62 4.98 13.08
C SER A 45 2.69 6.17 12.90
N GLY A 46 1.49 6.07 13.46
CA GLY A 46 0.54 7.16 13.52
C GLY A 46 0.94 8.24 14.52
N ARG A 47 0.63 9.49 14.18
CA ARG A 47 0.80 10.64 15.09
C ARG A 47 -0.31 11.66 14.90
N LEU A 48 -0.78 12.20 16.02
CA LEU A 48 -1.59 13.41 16.04
C LEU A 48 -0.66 14.63 16.03
N VAL A 49 -0.80 15.48 15.02
CA VAL A 49 0.09 16.62 14.78
C VAL A 49 -0.68 17.91 14.99
N ASN A 50 -0.15 18.82 15.81
CA ASN A 50 -0.62 20.20 15.86
C ASN A 50 -0.14 20.94 14.60
N ILE A 51 -0.99 21.09 13.60
CA ILE A 51 -0.61 21.63 12.28
C ILE A 51 -0.25 23.12 12.32
N THR A 52 -0.62 23.82 13.39
CA THR A 52 -0.20 25.20 13.66
C THR A 52 1.28 25.21 14.07
N LYS A 53 1.60 24.59 15.22
CA LYS A 53 2.92 24.66 15.86
C LYS A 53 3.96 23.80 15.16
N GLU A 54 3.57 22.64 14.65
CA GLU A 54 4.50 21.62 14.14
C GLU A 54 4.60 21.61 12.62
N ILE A 55 3.83 22.45 11.91
CA ILE A 55 3.93 22.60 10.45
C ILE A 55 3.98 24.07 10.05
N ARG A 56 2.89 24.82 10.28
CA ARG A 56 2.75 26.20 9.80
C ARG A 56 3.83 27.13 10.37
N ASP A 57 4.05 27.09 11.68
CA ASP A 57 4.90 28.05 12.38
C ASP A 57 6.41 27.76 12.23
N ILE A 58 6.76 26.55 11.77
CA ILE A 58 8.16 26.12 11.60
C ILE A 58 8.59 25.94 10.13
N THR A 59 7.65 25.94 9.18
CA THR A 59 8.01 25.73 7.78
C THR A 59 8.75 26.93 7.20
N THR A 60 9.88 26.66 6.54
CA THR A 60 10.58 27.66 5.71
C THR A 60 10.10 27.66 4.27
N ASP A 61 9.23 26.71 3.88
CA ASP A 61 8.67 26.62 2.55
C ASP A 61 7.50 27.60 2.37
N LYS A 62 7.77 28.67 1.62
CA LYS A 62 6.79 29.72 1.30
C LYS A 62 5.60 29.21 0.48
N LYS A 63 5.77 28.14 -0.30
CA LYS A 63 4.68 27.54 -1.08
C LYS A 63 3.67 26.90 -0.13
N LEU A 64 4.14 26.03 0.76
CA LEU A 64 3.31 25.41 1.79
C LEU A 64 2.66 26.46 2.71
N ALA A 65 3.45 27.41 3.23
CA ALA A 65 2.99 28.42 4.17
C ALA A 65 1.78 29.23 3.65
N LYS A 66 1.78 29.57 2.36
CA LYS A 66 0.70 30.33 1.72
C LYS A 66 -0.62 29.57 1.57
N THR A 67 -0.61 28.25 1.75
CA THR A 67 -1.82 27.43 1.62
C THR A 67 -2.62 27.32 2.91
N PHE A 68 -2.10 27.83 4.04
CA PHE A 68 -2.81 27.82 5.32
C PHE A 68 -3.90 28.89 5.35
N PHE A 69 -5.08 28.52 5.86
CA PHE A 69 -6.21 29.43 6.05
C PHE A 69 -7.09 28.98 7.22
N ILE A 70 -7.99 29.85 7.67
CA ILE A 70 -9.01 29.53 8.67
C ILE A 70 -10.33 29.26 7.94
N SER A 71 -10.91 28.09 8.16
CA SER A 71 -12.21 27.73 7.58
C SER A 71 -13.35 28.54 8.22
N PRO A 72 -14.54 28.60 7.59
CA PRO A 72 -15.72 29.24 8.18
C PRO A 72 -16.12 28.67 9.56
N ALA A 73 -15.73 27.44 9.86
CA ALA A 73 -15.95 26.79 11.16
C ALA A 73 -14.87 27.13 12.22
N GLY A 74 -13.92 28.02 11.91
CA GLY A 74 -12.84 28.42 12.82
C GLY A 74 -11.68 27.43 12.91
N ASN A 75 -11.64 26.38 12.09
CA ASN A 75 -10.56 25.39 12.08
C ASN A 75 -9.38 25.85 11.22
N VAL A 76 -8.16 25.48 11.61
CA VAL A 76 -6.95 25.66 10.82
C VAL A 76 -6.94 24.62 9.70
N CYS A 77 -6.74 25.08 8.46
CA CYS A 77 -6.72 24.23 7.28
C CYS A 77 -5.51 24.55 6.39
N PHE A 78 -5.08 23.59 5.59
CA PHE A 78 -4.09 23.76 4.54
C PHE A 78 -4.28 22.73 3.43
N TYR A 79 -3.79 23.01 2.23
CA TYR A 79 -3.92 22.09 1.08
C TYR A 79 -2.59 21.78 0.38
N GLY A 80 -1.50 22.51 0.67
CA GLY A 80 -0.18 22.28 0.06
C GLY A 80 -0.14 22.50 -1.46
N GLU A 81 0.93 22.07 -2.12
CA GLU A 81 1.11 22.17 -3.57
C GLU A 81 1.48 20.79 -4.14
N CYS A 82 0.53 20.13 -4.79
CA CYS A 82 0.72 18.83 -5.43
C CYS A 82 -0.21 18.66 -6.63
N SER A 83 -0.02 17.59 -7.41
CA SER A 83 -0.76 17.35 -8.66
C SER A 83 -2.21 16.90 -8.47
N TYR A 84 -2.54 16.23 -7.37
CA TYR A 84 -3.88 15.68 -7.12
C TYR A 84 -4.40 16.08 -5.74
N TYR A 85 -5.63 16.60 -5.68
CA TYR A 85 -6.31 16.90 -4.41
C TYR A 85 -5.56 17.88 -3.49
N CYS A 86 -4.82 18.83 -4.07
CA CYS A 86 -4.16 19.94 -3.39
C CYS A 86 -4.79 21.27 -3.82
N SER A 87 -6.04 21.48 -3.43
CA SER A 87 -6.80 22.73 -3.63
C SER A 87 -7.64 23.03 -2.38
N THR A 88 -8.19 24.25 -2.29
CA THR A 88 -9.05 24.66 -1.17
C THR A 88 -10.24 23.71 -0.96
N GLU A 89 -10.81 23.18 -2.04
CA GLU A 89 -11.93 22.22 -2.01
C GLU A 89 -11.56 20.87 -1.38
N HIS A 90 -10.26 20.53 -1.38
CA HIS A 90 -9.72 19.28 -0.84
C HIS A 90 -8.79 19.54 0.36
N ALA A 91 -8.95 20.70 1.01
CA ALA A 91 -8.10 21.10 2.12
C ALA A 91 -8.23 20.15 3.32
N LEU A 92 -7.10 19.99 4.01
CA LEU A 92 -6.99 19.23 5.24
C LEU A 92 -7.18 20.18 6.41
N CYS A 93 -8.17 19.90 7.25
CA CYS A 93 -8.52 20.76 8.38
C CYS A 93 -8.35 20.01 9.70
N GLY A 94 -7.75 20.68 10.68
CA GLY A 94 -7.73 20.20 12.06
C GLY A 94 -9.07 20.40 12.77
N LYS A 95 -9.14 19.97 14.03
CA LYS A 95 -10.28 20.24 14.93
C LYS A 95 -9.80 20.64 16.34
N PRO A 96 -9.53 21.94 16.60
CA PRO A 96 -9.44 23.01 15.61
C PRO A 96 -8.13 22.98 14.80
N ASP A 97 -7.04 22.45 15.35
CA ASP A 97 -5.70 22.53 14.75
C ASP A 97 -4.85 21.26 14.93
N GLN A 98 -5.48 20.14 15.29
CA GLN A 98 -4.84 18.83 15.32
C GLN A 98 -5.32 17.96 14.17
N LEU A 99 -4.38 17.28 13.51
CA LEU A 99 -4.65 16.39 12.39
C LEU A 99 -3.83 15.10 12.52
N GLU A 100 -4.47 13.97 12.28
CA GLU A 100 -3.80 12.66 12.24
C GLU A 100 -2.95 12.53 10.96
N GLY A 101 -1.83 11.81 11.07
CA GLY A 101 -1.02 11.40 9.93
C GLY A 101 -0.15 10.19 10.24
N SER A 102 0.39 9.58 9.18
CA SER A 102 1.39 8.53 9.25
C SER A 102 2.79 9.15 9.15
N MET A 103 3.68 8.72 10.03
CA MET A 103 5.09 9.09 10.06
C MET A 103 5.91 7.89 9.59
N ALA A 104 6.24 7.86 8.30
CA ALA A 104 7.09 6.83 7.73
C ALA A 104 8.56 7.20 7.91
N ALA A 105 9.36 6.26 8.41
CA ALA A 105 10.80 6.44 8.57
C ALA A 105 11.44 6.64 7.20
N LEU A 106 12.27 7.68 7.10
CA LEU A 106 13.02 7.96 5.89
C LEU A 106 14.05 6.84 5.64
N LEU A 107 14.05 6.32 4.42
CA LEU A 107 15.17 5.54 3.92
C LEU A 107 16.43 6.42 3.84
N PRO A 108 17.64 5.82 3.85
CA PRO A 108 18.87 6.58 3.70
C PRO A 108 18.83 7.46 2.46
N ASP A 109 19.48 8.62 2.56
CA ASP A 109 19.56 9.57 1.47
C ASP A 109 20.12 8.91 0.19
N LYS A 110 19.61 9.30 -0.98
CA LYS A 110 19.98 8.68 -2.26
C LYS A 110 21.46 8.90 -2.62
N THR A 111 22.13 9.90 -2.03
CA THR A 111 23.58 10.11 -2.16
C THR A 111 24.39 9.02 -1.44
N LEU A 112 23.86 8.46 -0.35
CA LEU A 112 24.48 7.39 0.45
C LEU A 112 24.04 6.00 -0.02
N ALA A 113 22.76 5.84 -0.36
CA ALA A 113 22.19 4.57 -0.81
C ALA A 113 21.31 4.80 -2.05
N LYS A 114 21.92 4.70 -3.23
CA LYS A 114 21.20 4.81 -4.51
C LYS A 114 20.12 3.72 -4.62
N ARG A 115 18.94 4.13 -5.08
CA ARG A 115 17.78 3.27 -5.30
C ARG A 115 17.42 3.30 -6.78
N ARG A 116 17.17 2.12 -7.34
CA ARG A 116 16.67 1.96 -8.70
C ARG A 116 15.17 1.73 -8.66
N SER A 117 14.44 2.53 -9.41
CA SER A 117 13.01 2.34 -9.66
C SER A 117 12.82 1.42 -10.87
N TRP A 118 11.92 0.45 -10.73
CA TRP A 118 11.57 -0.53 -11.75
C TRP A 118 10.09 -0.42 -12.07
N ARG A 119 9.76 -0.43 -13.36
CA ARG A 119 8.38 -0.50 -13.81
C ARG A 119 7.84 -1.92 -13.58
N SER A 120 6.70 -2.04 -12.91
CA SER A 120 6.03 -3.33 -12.72
C SER A 120 5.55 -3.88 -14.07
N PRO A 121 5.74 -5.17 -14.40
CA PRO A 121 5.21 -5.78 -15.63
C PRO A 121 3.67 -5.78 -15.62
N TRP A 122 3.07 -5.94 -14.43
CA TRP A 122 1.62 -5.86 -14.23
C TRP A 122 1.12 -4.46 -13.91
N ARG A 123 1.91 -3.43 -14.25
CA ARG A 123 1.45 -2.04 -14.16
C ARG A 123 0.15 -1.88 -14.97
N ARG A 124 -0.87 -1.27 -14.35
CA ARG A 124 -2.14 -0.93 -15.01
C ARG A 124 -1.94 0.13 -16.10
N SER A 125 -2.96 0.36 -16.92
CA SER A 125 -2.89 1.30 -18.05
C SER A 125 -2.82 2.78 -17.63
N TYR A 126 -3.31 3.12 -16.44
CA TYR A 126 -3.57 4.50 -15.99
C TYR A 126 -4.43 5.28 -17.00
N HIS A 127 -5.41 4.58 -17.57
CA HIS A 127 -6.28 5.12 -18.59
C HIS A 127 -7.69 4.53 -18.42
N LYS A 128 -8.72 5.35 -18.64
CA LYS A 128 -10.13 4.97 -18.39
C LYS A 128 -10.64 3.86 -19.31
N SER A 129 -10.15 3.82 -20.55
CA SER A 129 -10.64 2.90 -21.59
C SER A 129 -9.59 1.94 -22.17
N LYS A 130 -8.30 2.10 -21.82
CA LYS A 130 -7.25 1.22 -22.35
C LYS A 130 -6.99 0.11 -21.35
N LYS A 131 -6.91 -1.13 -21.82
CA LYS A 131 -6.44 -2.27 -21.03
C LYS A 131 -4.93 -2.39 -21.15
N ALA A 132 -4.28 -2.85 -20.09
CA ALA A 132 -2.88 -3.26 -20.11
C ALA A 132 -2.74 -4.62 -20.81
N GLU A 133 -1.53 -4.92 -21.28
CA GLU A 133 -1.26 -6.16 -22.03
C GLU A 133 -1.57 -7.43 -21.24
N TRP A 134 -1.24 -7.45 -19.95
CA TRP A 134 -1.52 -8.56 -19.05
C TRP A 134 -3.01 -8.81 -18.81
N GLU A 135 -3.88 -7.82 -19.08
CA GLU A 135 -5.35 -7.98 -19.02
C GLU A 135 -5.92 -8.64 -20.27
N LEU A 136 -5.14 -8.67 -21.37
CA LEU A 136 -5.55 -9.19 -22.68
C LEU A 136 -4.90 -10.55 -22.99
N ASN A 137 -3.69 -10.78 -22.48
CA ASN A 137 -2.90 -11.97 -22.75
C ASN A 137 -2.90 -12.93 -21.54
N PRO A 138 -3.59 -14.08 -21.60
CA PRO A 138 -3.58 -15.05 -20.49
C PRO A 138 -2.20 -15.68 -20.26
N ASN A 139 -1.34 -15.72 -21.28
CA ASN A 139 0.02 -16.26 -21.22
C ASN A 139 1.08 -15.17 -20.95
N TYR A 140 0.68 -13.99 -20.48
CA TYR A 140 1.59 -12.85 -20.28
C TYR A 140 2.81 -13.19 -19.39
N CYS A 141 2.63 -13.99 -18.34
CA CYS A 141 3.75 -14.35 -17.47
C CYS A 141 4.84 -15.17 -18.18
N ALA A 142 4.52 -15.94 -19.22
CA ALA A 142 5.55 -16.67 -19.98
C ALA A 142 6.57 -15.70 -20.60
N GLN A 143 6.09 -14.58 -21.16
CA GLN A 143 6.96 -13.53 -21.69
C GLN A 143 7.74 -12.82 -20.58
N VAL A 144 7.10 -12.56 -19.44
CA VAL A 144 7.77 -11.94 -18.28
C VAL A 144 8.92 -12.83 -17.79
N ARG A 145 8.73 -14.15 -17.74
CA ARG A 145 9.76 -15.13 -17.33
C ARG A 145 10.98 -15.16 -18.26
N GLU A 146 10.87 -14.65 -19.48
CA GLU A 146 11.99 -14.54 -20.43
C GLU A 146 12.60 -13.13 -20.43
N THR A 147 12.01 -12.19 -19.71
CA THR A 147 12.40 -10.78 -19.73
C THR A 147 13.28 -10.43 -18.52
N PRO A 148 14.50 -9.90 -18.71
CA PRO A 148 15.29 -9.38 -17.61
C PRO A 148 14.59 -8.24 -16.86
N PRO A 149 14.66 -8.19 -15.51
CA PRO A 149 15.43 -9.05 -14.61
C PRO A 149 14.63 -10.25 -14.04
N TYR A 150 13.48 -10.61 -14.62
CA TYR A 150 12.59 -11.66 -14.11
C TYR A 150 12.96 -13.06 -14.60
N ASP A 151 13.86 -13.16 -15.57
CA ASP A 151 14.39 -14.39 -16.14
C ASP A 151 15.39 -15.14 -15.23
N ARG A 152 15.81 -14.49 -14.13
CA ARG A 152 16.85 -15.02 -13.24
C ARG A 152 16.52 -14.75 -11.77
N GLY A 153 17.15 -15.56 -10.91
CA GLY A 153 17.11 -15.38 -9.46
C GLY A 153 15.71 -15.50 -8.89
N HIS A 154 15.45 -14.73 -7.82
CA HIS A 154 14.18 -14.75 -7.09
C HIS A 154 13.28 -13.56 -7.40
N ARG A 155 13.63 -12.74 -8.41
CA ARG A 155 12.94 -11.47 -8.70
C ARG A 155 11.45 -11.63 -8.99
N LEU A 156 11.08 -12.61 -9.81
CA LEU A 156 9.66 -12.88 -10.08
C LEU A 156 8.93 -13.29 -8.81
N LEU A 157 9.55 -14.13 -7.97
CA LEU A 157 8.97 -14.57 -6.71
C LEU A 157 8.82 -13.42 -5.69
N ASP A 158 9.74 -12.46 -5.66
CA ASP A 158 9.57 -11.25 -4.82
C ASP A 158 8.40 -10.39 -5.28
N LEU A 159 8.18 -10.30 -6.59
CA LEU A 159 7.03 -9.60 -7.14
C LEU A 159 5.73 -10.31 -6.80
N ILE A 160 5.72 -11.65 -6.74
CA ILE A 160 4.57 -12.41 -6.24
C ILE A 160 4.33 -12.16 -4.75
N ASP A 161 5.36 -12.11 -3.90
CA ASP A 161 5.21 -11.74 -2.47
C ASP A 161 4.54 -10.35 -2.34
N MET A 162 5.01 -9.37 -3.11
CA MET A 162 4.46 -8.01 -3.14
C MET A 162 3.00 -8.00 -3.65
N THR A 163 2.69 -8.83 -4.64
CA THR A 163 1.34 -9.01 -5.18
C THR A 163 0.37 -9.55 -4.13
N VAL A 164 0.82 -10.50 -3.31
CA VAL A 164 0.04 -11.05 -2.20
C VAL A 164 -0.26 -9.95 -1.17
N LEU A 165 0.75 -9.17 -0.78
CA LEU A 165 0.56 -8.01 0.11
C LEU A 165 -0.47 -7.03 -0.46
N ASP A 166 -0.27 -6.60 -1.72
CA ASP A 166 -1.13 -5.64 -2.39
C ASP A 166 -2.57 -6.15 -2.50
N PHE A 167 -2.79 -7.45 -2.76
CA PHE A 167 -4.15 -8.00 -2.79
C PHE A 167 -4.81 -8.04 -1.41
N LEU A 168 -4.07 -8.43 -0.37
CA LEU A 168 -4.60 -8.46 1.00
C LEU A 168 -5.09 -7.08 1.45
N MET A 169 -4.36 -6.02 1.10
CA MET A 169 -4.78 -4.64 1.40
C MET A 169 -5.72 -4.03 0.36
N GLY A 170 -5.79 -4.57 -0.86
CA GLY A 170 -6.56 -4.01 -1.97
C GLY A 170 -5.86 -2.85 -2.69
N ASN A 171 -4.53 -2.77 -2.63
CA ASN A 171 -3.74 -1.74 -3.31
C ASN A 171 -3.59 -2.07 -4.80
N MET A 172 -4.25 -1.29 -5.64
CA MET A 172 -4.21 -1.44 -7.10
C MET A 172 -3.11 -0.64 -7.78
N ASP A 173 -2.38 0.19 -7.03
CA ASP A 173 -1.54 1.26 -7.59
C ASP A 173 -0.05 0.92 -7.61
N ARG A 174 0.31 -0.37 -7.59
CA ARG A 174 1.70 -0.84 -7.67
C ARG A 174 2.28 -0.73 -9.09
N HIS A 175 2.51 0.50 -9.55
CA HIS A 175 3.05 0.77 -10.89
C HIS A 175 4.57 0.70 -10.98
N HIS A 176 5.26 0.97 -9.87
CA HIS A 176 6.69 0.80 -9.72
C HIS A 176 7.02 0.08 -8.42
N TYR A 177 8.24 -0.42 -8.34
CA TYR A 177 8.88 -0.87 -7.12
C TYR A 177 10.34 -0.40 -7.12
N GLU A 178 10.95 -0.36 -5.94
CA GLU A 178 12.36 0.06 -5.80
C GLU A 178 13.25 -1.07 -5.28
N THR A 179 14.53 -0.99 -5.61
CA THR A 179 15.61 -1.83 -5.05
C THR A 179 16.81 -0.96 -4.71
N PHE A 180 17.63 -1.36 -3.73
CA PHE A 180 18.93 -0.73 -3.53
C PHE A 180 19.92 -1.16 -4.61
N GLU A 181 20.51 -0.21 -5.34
CA GLU A 181 21.43 -0.49 -6.45
C GLU A 181 22.65 -1.30 -6.01
N LYS A 182 23.14 -1.03 -4.80
CA LYS A 182 24.32 -1.70 -4.22
C LYS A 182 24.18 -3.23 -4.16
N PHE A 183 22.96 -3.75 -4.05
CA PHE A 183 22.72 -5.19 -3.95
C PHE A 183 22.45 -5.87 -5.30
N GLY A 184 22.47 -5.11 -6.41
CA GLY A 184 22.25 -5.66 -7.74
C GLY A 184 20.82 -6.19 -7.94
N ASN A 185 20.67 -7.25 -8.74
CA ASN A 185 19.35 -7.79 -9.08
C ASN A 185 18.81 -8.79 -8.06
N ASP A 186 19.68 -9.51 -7.36
CA ASP A 186 19.33 -10.53 -6.35
C ASP A 186 19.17 -9.86 -4.97
N THR A 187 18.14 -9.04 -4.86
CA THR A 187 17.78 -8.30 -3.65
C THR A 187 16.27 -8.24 -3.49
N PHE A 188 15.81 -8.03 -2.27
CA PHE A 188 14.41 -7.76 -1.98
C PHE A 188 13.90 -6.48 -2.64
N LEU A 189 12.59 -6.41 -2.86
CA LEU A 189 11.88 -5.23 -3.35
C LEU A 189 11.43 -4.37 -2.17
N LEU A 190 11.59 -3.06 -2.27
CA LEU A 190 11.05 -2.11 -1.31
C LEU A 190 9.54 -1.93 -1.58
N HIS A 191 8.73 -2.16 -0.56
CA HIS A 191 7.28 -2.02 -0.61
C HIS A 191 6.89 -0.58 -0.18
N LEU A 192 7.09 0.42 -1.04
CA LEU A 192 6.83 1.83 -0.73
C LEU A 192 5.44 2.29 -1.21
N ASP A 193 4.95 3.46 -0.81
CA ASP A 193 3.71 4.06 -1.34
C ASP A 193 2.49 3.12 -1.23
N ASN A 194 2.12 2.82 0.02
CA ASN A 194 1.07 1.86 0.36
C ASN A 194 -0.28 2.55 0.69
N GLY A 195 -0.33 3.88 0.60
CA GLY A 195 -1.47 4.72 0.99
C GLY A 195 -2.79 4.44 0.27
N ARG A 196 -2.76 3.75 -0.88
CA ARG A 196 -3.96 3.36 -1.65
C ARG A 196 -4.51 1.98 -1.29
N GLY A 197 -3.96 1.31 -0.29
CA GLY A 197 -4.61 0.14 0.31
C GLY A 197 -5.72 0.52 1.28
N PHE A 198 -6.44 -0.49 1.74
CA PHE A 198 -7.52 -0.35 2.73
C PHE A 198 -8.55 0.74 2.37
N GLY A 199 -8.76 0.98 1.08
CA GLY A 199 -9.81 1.88 0.60
C GLY A 199 -11.19 1.22 0.54
N THR A 200 -11.26 -0.10 0.46
CA THR A 200 -12.52 -0.85 0.35
C THR A 200 -12.41 -2.15 1.14
N HIS A 201 -13.37 -2.44 2.01
CA HIS A 201 -13.46 -3.70 2.78
C HIS A 201 -14.58 -4.60 2.27
N SER A 202 -15.62 -4.06 1.63
CA SER A 202 -16.78 -4.82 1.15
C SER A 202 -16.52 -5.58 -0.14
N ARG A 203 -15.43 -5.26 -0.86
CA ARG A 203 -15.06 -5.85 -2.14
C ARG A 203 -13.58 -6.26 -2.15
N ASP A 204 -13.28 -7.28 -2.95
CA ASP A 204 -11.92 -7.76 -3.19
C ASP A 204 -11.63 -7.63 -4.68
N GLU A 205 -10.48 -7.06 -5.03
CA GLU A 205 -10.11 -6.81 -6.42
C GLU A 205 -9.26 -7.98 -6.98
N PRO A 206 -9.86 -8.95 -7.69
CA PRO A 206 -9.13 -10.15 -8.13
C PRO A 206 -8.04 -9.84 -9.14
N SER A 207 -8.14 -8.72 -9.88
CA SER A 207 -7.12 -8.37 -10.88
C SER A 207 -5.75 -8.06 -10.24
N ILE A 208 -5.69 -7.74 -8.95
CA ILE A 208 -4.39 -7.60 -8.25
C ILE A 208 -3.67 -8.96 -8.21
N LEU A 209 -4.37 -10.09 -8.09
CA LEU A 209 -3.76 -11.43 -8.09
C LEU A 209 -3.36 -11.97 -9.47
N ALA A 210 -3.53 -11.19 -10.54
CA ALA A 210 -3.16 -11.62 -11.89
C ALA A 210 -1.70 -12.14 -12.00
N PRO A 211 -0.67 -11.52 -11.39
CA PRO A 211 0.68 -12.07 -11.39
C PRO A 211 0.75 -13.50 -10.81
N LEU A 212 0.13 -13.74 -9.65
CA LEU A 212 0.13 -15.07 -9.02
C LEU A 212 -0.63 -16.09 -9.87
N GLN A 213 -1.78 -15.70 -10.42
CA GLN A 213 -2.61 -16.57 -11.25
C GLN A 213 -1.92 -16.94 -12.58
N GLN A 214 -1.28 -15.98 -13.25
CA GLN A 214 -0.63 -16.20 -14.54
C GLN A 214 0.72 -16.92 -14.38
N CYS A 215 1.44 -16.63 -13.30
CA CYS A 215 2.76 -17.22 -13.09
C CYS A 215 2.72 -18.55 -12.36
N CYS A 216 1.68 -18.84 -11.57
CA CYS A 216 1.57 -20.05 -10.76
C CYS A 216 2.88 -20.43 -10.05
N SER A 217 3.50 -19.47 -9.37
CA SER A 217 4.74 -19.67 -8.63
C SER A 217 4.73 -18.82 -7.39
N ILE A 218 5.14 -19.39 -6.26
CA ILE A 218 5.16 -18.73 -4.96
C ILE A 218 6.31 -19.30 -4.14
N LYS A 219 6.93 -18.49 -3.27
CA LYS A 219 7.93 -19.01 -2.34
C LYS A 219 7.28 -19.96 -1.34
N LYS A 220 7.98 -21.06 -1.05
CA LYS A 220 7.57 -22.01 0.00
C LYS A 220 7.41 -21.32 1.36
N SER A 221 8.33 -20.42 1.72
CA SER A 221 8.26 -19.65 2.97
C SER A 221 6.97 -18.83 3.06
N THR A 222 6.64 -18.08 2.00
CA THR A 222 5.42 -17.28 1.92
C THR A 222 4.19 -18.18 1.98
N TYR A 223 4.14 -19.27 1.21
CA TYR A 223 3.00 -20.18 1.22
C TYR A 223 2.73 -20.79 2.61
N LEU A 224 3.75 -21.29 3.29
CA LEU A 224 3.62 -21.85 4.63
C LEU A 224 3.18 -20.79 5.64
N ARG A 225 3.68 -19.56 5.54
CA ARG A 225 3.25 -18.43 6.38
C ARG A 225 1.79 -18.09 6.15
N LEU A 226 1.32 -18.06 4.90
CA LEU A 226 -0.09 -17.81 4.56
C LEU A 226 -1.01 -18.92 5.08
N GLN A 227 -0.60 -20.19 4.99
CA GLN A 227 -1.36 -21.30 5.56
C GLN A 227 -1.48 -21.19 7.08
N LEU A 228 -0.38 -20.88 7.78
CA LEU A 228 -0.39 -20.67 9.22
C LEU A 228 -1.35 -19.54 9.62
N LEU A 229 -1.29 -18.42 8.91
CA LEU A 229 -2.13 -17.22 9.17
C LEU A 229 -3.63 -17.45 8.91
N ALA A 230 -4.00 -18.56 8.28
CA ALA A 230 -5.40 -18.96 8.06
C ALA A 230 -5.93 -19.89 9.17
N THR A 231 -5.13 -20.20 10.20
CA THR A 231 -5.49 -21.12 11.29
C THR A 231 -5.59 -20.40 12.63
N GLN A 232 -6.39 -20.93 13.54
CA GLN A 232 -6.34 -20.53 14.96
C GLN A 232 -5.15 -21.21 15.65
N PRO A 233 -4.42 -20.54 16.56
CA PRO A 233 -4.64 -19.19 17.10
C PRO A 233 -3.99 -18.04 16.30
N TYR A 234 -3.52 -18.28 15.07
CA TYR A 234 -2.69 -17.35 14.30
C TYR A 234 -3.44 -16.56 13.23
N ARG A 235 -4.75 -16.40 13.39
CA ARG A 235 -5.61 -15.78 12.39
C ARG A 235 -5.12 -14.37 12.05
N LEU A 236 -5.04 -14.07 10.74
CA LEU A 236 -4.45 -12.82 10.25
C LEU A 236 -5.13 -11.56 10.81
N SER A 237 -6.47 -11.53 10.85
CA SER A 237 -7.23 -10.44 11.46
C SER A 237 -6.79 -10.15 12.90
N ASP A 238 -6.67 -11.19 13.71
CA ASP A 238 -6.47 -11.12 15.15
C ASP A 238 -5.05 -10.61 15.44
N LEU A 239 -4.06 -11.16 14.73
CA LEU A 239 -2.67 -10.72 14.83
C LEU A 239 -2.48 -9.27 14.37
N LEU A 240 -3.15 -8.85 13.29
CA LEU A 240 -3.04 -7.46 12.83
C LEU A 240 -3.75 -6.50 13.79
N GLN A 241 -4.91 -6.87 14.32
CA GLN A 241 -5.62 -6.08 15.32
C GLN A 241 -4.76 -5.84 16.57
N GLU A 242 -4.17 -6.91 17.11
CA GLU A 242 -3.26 -6.83 18.26
C GLU A 242 -2.03 -5.96 17.95
N ALA A 243 -1.42 -6.15 16.77
CA ALA A 243 -0.25 -5.38 16.39
C ALA A 243 -0.55 -3.87 16.25
N LEU A 244 -1.72 -3.51 15.71
CA LEU A 244 -2.16 -2.13 15.52
C LEU A 244 -2.65 -1.46 16.80
N ALA A 245 -3.06 -2.23 17.81
CA ALA A 245 -3.49 -1.70 19.11
C ALA A 245 -2.38 -0.93 19.85
N THR A 246 -1.12 -1.12 19.45
CA THR A 246 0.05 -0.43 20.02
C THR A 246 0.34 0.93 19.37
N ASP A 247 -0.32 1.26 18.26
CA ASP A 247 -0.11 2.54 17.57
C ASP A 247 -0.86 3.69 18.28
N PRO A 248 -0.29 4.90 18.39
CA PRO A 248 -0.96 6.04 19.02
C PRO A 248 -2.28 6.46 18.37
N LEU A 249 -2.54 6.08 17.12
CA LEU A 249 -3.79 6.34 16.41
C LEU A 249 -4.78 5.18 16.47
N ALA A 250 -4.57 4.19 17.33
CA ALA A 250 -5.48 3.07 17.52
C ALA A 250 -6.91 3.55 17.84
N PRO A 251 -7.97 2.94 17.24
CA PRO A 251 -7.89 1.89 16.23
C PRO A 251 -7.43 2.43 14.87
N VAL A 252 -6.47 1.77 14.19
CA VAL A 252 -5.96 2.22 12.88
C VAL A 252 -6.86 1.78 11.72
N LEU A 253 -7.37 0.55 11.78
CA LEU A 253 -8.32 0.00 10.80
C LEU A 253 -9.70 -0.20 11.44
N ALA A 254 -10.76 0.02 10.67
CA ALA A 254 -12.09 -0.39 11.07
C ALA A 254 -12.23 -1.92 11.01
N GLU A 255 -13.07 -2.48 11.89
CA GLU A 255 -13.29 -3.93 12.02
C GLU A 255 -13.60 -4.64 10.69
N PRO A 256 -14.41 -4.09 9.76
CA PRO A 256 -14.66 -4.72 8.48
C PRO A 256 -13.40 -4.94 7.62
N HIS A 257 -12.37 -4.09 7.74
CA HIS A 257 -11.10 -4.29 7.04
C HIS A 257 -10.32 -5.48 7.60
N LEU A 258 -10.36 -5.70 8.92
CA LEU A 258 -9.73 -6.85 9.56
C LEU A 258 -10.38 -8.15 9.07
N GLN A 259 -11.72 -8.20 9.03
CA GLN A 259 -12.46 -9.35 8.49
C GLN A 259 -12.19 -9.59 6.99
N ALA A 260 -12.03 -8.51 6.22
CA ALA A 260 -11.69 -8.62 4.80
C ALA A 260 -10.32 -9.28 4.57
N LEU A 261 -9.35 -9.13 5.48
CA LEU A 261 -8.03 -9.75 5.35
C LEU A 261 -8.11 -11.28 5.36
N ASP A 262 -8.89 -11.89 6.26
CA ASP A 262 -9.01 -13.35 6.28
C ASP A 262 -9.72 -13.87 5.03
N ARG A 263 -10.77 -13.16 4.59
CA ARG A 263 -11.47 -13.49 3.34
C ARG A 263 -10.53 -13.45 2.14
N ARG A 264 -9.69 -12.41 2.05
CA ARG A 264 -8.67 -12.26 1.00
C ARG A 264 -7.59 -13.32 1.14
N LEU A 265 -7.12 -13.63 2.33
CA LEU A 265 -6.15 -14.70 2.57
C LEU A 265 -6.67 -16.05 2.05
N GLY A 266 -7.93 -16.38 2.34
CA GLY A 266 -8.59 -17.58 1.79
C GLY A 266 -8.59 -17.60 0.25
N LYS A 267 -8.81 -16.45 -0.40
CA LYS A 267 -8.74 -16.32 -1.86
C LYS A 267 -7.31 -16.52 -2.40
N VAL A 268 -6.29 -16.00 -1.72
CA VAL A 268 -4.88 -16.24 -2.08
C VAL A 268 -4.57 -17.73 -2.02
N LEU A 269 -4.90 -18.38 -0.91
CA LEU A 269 -4.67 -19.82 -0.74
C LEU A 269 -5.43 -20.66 -1.78
N ALA A 270 -6.66 -20.27 -2.13
CA ALA A 270 -7.42 -20.93 -3.19
C ALA A 270 -6.77 -20.78 -4.58
N VAL A 271 -6.17 -19.62 -4.89
CA VAL A 271 -5.39 -19.44 -6.14
C VAL A 271 -4.17 -20.36 -6.14
N VAL A 272 -3.40 -20.40 -5.06
CA VAL A 272 -2.23 -21.28 -4.95
C VAL A 272 -2.65 -22.75 -5.08
N GLY A 273 -3.73 -23.16 -4.41
CA GLY A 273 -4.25 -24.53 -4.50
C GLY A 273 -4.61 -24.94 -5.93
N ARG A 274 -5.21 -24.04 -6.72
CA ARG A 274 -5.47 -24.31 -8.15
C ARG A 274 -4.18 -24.42 -8.97
N CYS A 275 -3.19 -23.57 -8.71
CA CYS A 275 -1.89 -23.64 -9.38
C CYS A 275 -1.08 -24.90 -9.04
N LEU A 276 -1.32 -25.53 -7.89
CA LEU A 276 -0.67 -26.78 -7.50
C LEU A 276 -1.39 -28.04 -8.03
N ALA A 277 -2.67 -27.90 -8.38
CA ALA A 277 -3.50 -29.01 -8.85
C ALA A 277 -3.50 -29.17 -10.38
N GLY A 278 -3.08 -28.13 -11.12
CA GLY A 278 -2.88 -28.15 -12.58
C GLY A 278 -1.41 -28.30 -12.92
#